data_AF-A0A3C0UXF9-F1
#
_entry.id   AF-A0A3C0UXF9-F1
#
_cell.length_a   1.000
_cell.length_b   1.000
_cell.length_c   1.000
_cell.angle_alpha   90.00
_cell.angle_beta   90.00
_cell.angle_gamma   90.00
#
_symmetry.space_group_name_H-M   'P 1'
#
loop_
_entity.id
_entity.type
_entity.pdbx_description
1 polymer ?
#
loop_
_entity_poly.entity_id
_entity_poly.type
_entity_poly.pdbx_seq_one_letter_code
_entity_poly.pdbx_strand_id
1 'polypeptide(L)'
;KEYQNHLKGRNEAIFEGNKIDKNIKIGDYSFPFAWQNGTYNVVNPVSFDLSRPESIIRKATLNFGKVTLLQDFAVENHARFDILLAKPKRKALIKSYDEAVGILSRPNYVKIWEEERIDEYAIKTLESIAS
;
A
#
# COMPACT_ATOMS: atom_id res chain seq x y z
N LYS A 1 1.57 10.00 -7.06
CA LYS A 1 2.62 10.52 -7.98
C LYS A 1 3.99 10.52 -7.30
N GLU A 2 4.18 11.14 -6.13
CA GLU A 2 5.47 11.11 -5.40
C GLU A 2 6.00 9.69 -5.13
N TYR A 3 5.17 8.75 -4.65
CA TYR A 3 5.60 7.38 -4.37
C TYR A 3 6.05 6.59 -5.63
N GLN A 4 5.25 6.63 -6.70
CA GLN A 4 5.62 6.02 -7.99
C GLN A 4 6.90 6.64 -8.55
N ASN A 5 7.10 7.95 -8.37
CA ASN A 5 8.32 8.63 -8.77
C ASN A 5 9.53 8.25 -7.89
N HIS A 6 9.33 8.03 -6.59
CA HIS A 6 10.38 7.56 -5.68
C HIS A 6 10.84 6.15 -6.03
N LEU A 7 9.91 5.24 -6.37
CA LEU A 7 10.25 3.91 -6.88
C LEU A 7 10.90 3.96 -8.27
N LYS A 8 10.34 4.74 -9.21
CA LYS A 8 10.90 4.88 -10.57
C LYS A 8 12.30 5.49 -10.56
N GLY A 9 12.53 6.51 -9.73
CA GLY A 9 13.81 7.20 -9.62
C GLY A 9 14.94 6.35 -9.05
N ARG A 10 14.63 5.23 -8.40
CA ARG A 10 15.63 4.29 -7.87
C ARG A 10 15.84 3.05 -8.75
N ASN A 11 14.86 2.66 -9.58
CA ASN A 11 15.09 1.69 -10.66
C ASN A 11 13.88 1.58 -11.60
N GLU A 12 13.97 2.13 -12.81
CA GLU A 12 12.96 1.94 -13.87
C GLU A 12 12.80 0.47 -14.28
N ALA A 13 13.88 -0.32 -14.17
CA ALA A 13 13.93 -1.75 -14.50
C ALA A 13 12.98 -2.63 -13.65
N ILE A 14 12.54 -2.15 -12.48
CA ILE A 14 11.56 -2.85 -11.62
C ILE A 14 10.24 -3.08 -12.38
N PHE A 15 9.88 -2.18 -13.29
CA PHE A 15 8.59 -2.19 -13.97
C PHE A 15 8.60 -2.91 -15.33
N GLU A 16 9.72 -3.50 -15.75
CA GLU A 16 9.88 -4.09 -17.09
C GLU A 16 9.87 -5.62 -17.11
N GLY A 17 9.94 -6.28 -15.95
CA GLY A 17 9.79 -7.74 -15.84
C GLY A 17 8.33 -8.17 -15.62
N ASN A 18 7.92 -9.30 -16.21
CA ASN A 18 6.60 -9.95 -16.09
C ASN A 18 6.18 -10.37 -14.66
N LYS A 19 6.83 -9.85 -13.62
CA LYS A 19 6.57 -10.15 -12.20
C LYS A 19 5.89 -9.00 -11.45
N ILE A 20 5.64 -7.89 -12.16
CA ILE A 20 4.81 -6.80 -11.67
C ILE A 20 3.61 -6.65 -12.58
N ASP A 21 2.44 -6.91 -12.03
CA ASP A 21 1.19 -6.56 -12.69
C ASP A 21 0.91 -5.08 -12.43
N LYS A 22 0.49 -4.33 -13.44
CA LYS A 22 0.17 -2.90 -13.33
C LYS A 22 -1.33 -2.67 -13.51
N ASN A 23 -1.85 -1.61 -12.89
CA ASN A 23 -3.23 -1.15 -13.03
C ASN A 23 -4.26 -2.25 -12.72
N ILE A 24 -4.07 -2.94 -11.61
CA ILE A 24 -4.91 -4.06 -11.17
C ILE A 24 -6.30 -3.58 -10.84
N LYS A 25 -7.30 -4.31 -11.32
CA LYS A 25 -8.69 -4.15 -10.92
C LYS A 25 -9.15 -5.40 -10.18
N ILE A 26 -9.70 -5.22 -8.99
CA ILE A 26 -10.26 -6.27 -8.16
C ILE A 26 -11.65 -5.80 -7.73
N GLY A 27 -12.69 -6.41 -8.30
CA GLY A 27 -14.04 -5.87 -8.25
C GLY A 27 -14.07 -4.43 -8.78
N ASP A 28 -14.66 -3.51 -8.00
CA ASP A 28 -14.75 -2.09 -8.34
C ASP A 28 -13.50 -1.28 -7.97
N TYR A 29 -12.50 -1.91 -7.36
CA TYR A 29 -11.33 -1.21 -6.84
C TYR A 29 -10.14 -1.31 -7.77
N SER A 30 -9.46 -0.19 -7.96
CA SER A 30 -8.20 -0.13 -8.71
C SER A 30 -6.99 -0.01 -7.78
N PHE A 31 -5.90 -0.65 -8.18
CA PHE A 31 -4.60 -0.64 -7.53
C PHE A 31 -3.50 -0.37 -8.57
N PRO A 32 -2.48 0.43 -8.23
CA PRO A 32 -1.45 0.81 -9.20
C PRO A 32 -0.62 -0.38 -9.67
N PHE A 33 -0.32 -1.34 -8.80
CA PHE A 33 0.42 -2.55 -9.15
C PHE A 33 0.27 -3.65 -8.10
N ALA A 34 0.69 -4.86 -8.48
CA ALA A 34 0.88 -6.00 -7.60
C ALA A 34 2.16 -6.76 -8.02
N TRP A 35 2.70 -7.56 -7.11
CA TRP A 35 3.90 -8.38 -7.36
C TRP A 35 3.86 -9.64 -6.50
N GLN A 36 4.62 -10.68 -6.88
CA GLN A 36 4.53 -11.98 -6.23
C GLN A 36 5.88 -12.51 -5.74
N ASN A 37 5.88 -13.08 -4.53
CA ASN A 37 7.01 -13.77 -3.92
C ASN A 37 6.55 -14.96 -3.05
N GLY A 38 5.64 -15.76 -3.58
CA GLY A 38 4.89 -16.77 -2.81
C GLY A 38 3.60 -16.23 -2.17
N THR A 39 3.47 -14.91 -2.02
CA THR A 39 2.21 -14.20 -1.75
C THR A 39 1.94 -13.22 -2.88
N TYR A 40 0.68 -13.07 -3.31
CA TYR A 40 0.29 -12.04 -4.27
C TYR A 40 0.11 -10.69 -3.57
N ASN A 41 1.11 -9.82 -3.63
CA ASN A 41 1.17 -8.57 -2.89
C ASN A 41 0.53 -7.45 -3.70
N VAL A 42 -0.72 -7.10 -3.38
CA VAL A 42 -1.47 -6.01 -4.03
C VAL A 42 -1.17 -4.70 -3.34
N VAL A 43 -0.62 -3.72 -4.07
CA VAL A 43 -0.10 -2.50 -3.47
C VAL A 43 -1.13 -1.39 -3.45
N ASN A 44 -1.34 -0.77 -2.29
CA ASN A 44 -2.28 0.33 -2.08
C ASN A 44 -1.59 1.53 -1.42
N PRO A 45 -1.07 2.50 -2.18
CA PRO A 45 -0.46 3.70 -1.62
C PRO A 45 -1.53 4.63 -1.01
N VAL A 46 -1.33 5.02 0.24
CA VAL A 46 -2.23 5.91 0.99
C VAL A 46 -1.41 7.05 1.61
N SER A 47 -1.52 8.24 1.02
CA SER A 47 -0.92 9.45 1.60
C SER A 47 -1.83 10.11 2.62
N PHE A 48 -1.29 10.44 3.79
CA PHE A 48 -1.98 11.24 4.82
C PHE A 48 -1.48 12.69 4.89
N ASP A 49 -0.86 13.21 3.83
CA ASP A 49 -0.55 14.64 3.68
C ASP A 49 -1.83 15.44 3.42
N LEU A 50 -2.68 15.52 4.45
CA LEU A 50 -3.98 16.18 4.45
C LEU A 50 -3.95 17.38 5.38
N SER A 51 -4.90 18.30 5.22
CA SER A 51 -4.91 19.54 6.00
C SER A 51 -5.63 19.43 7.35
N ARG A 52 -6.45 18.38 7.56
CA ARG A 52 -7.32 18.26 8.73
C ARG A 52 -7.35 16.85 9.35
N PRO A 53 -7.43 16.73 10.69
CA PRO A 53 -7.53 15.45 11.41
C PRO A 53 -8.63 14.52 10.89
N GLU A 54 -9.85 15.03 10.72
CA GLU A 54 -11.02 14.25 10.29
C GLU A 54 -10.85 13.67 8.88
N SER A 55 -10.05 14.33 8.04
CA SER A 55 -9.75 13.86 6.70
C SER A 55 -8.82 12.64 6.73
N ILE A 56 -7.89 12.57 7.68
CA ILE A 56 -7.02 11.42 7.90
C ILE A 56 -7.85 10.21 8.33
N ILE A 57 -8.69 10.37 9.35
CA ILE A 57 -9.55 9.29 9.85
C ILE A 57 -10.50 8.81 8.75
N ARG A 58 -11.19 9.71 8.05
CA ARG A 58 -12.08 9.36 6.94
C ARG A 58 -11.35 8.55 5.86
N LYS A 59 -10.14 8.95 5.48
CA LYS A 59 -9.35 8.26 4.46
C LYS A 59 -8.91 6.87 4.94
N ALA A 60 -8.57 6.71 6.21
CA ALA A 60 -8.28 5.41 6.82
C ALA A 60 -9.50 4.50 6.80
N THR A 61 -10.67 4.98 7.22
CA THR A 61 -11.93 4.22 7.21
C THR A 61 -12.33 3.76 5.81
N LEU A 62 -12.16 4.61 4.79
CA LEU A 62 -12.44 4.23 3.39
C LEU A 62 -11.51 3.11 2.91
N ASN A 63 -10.22 3.19 3.24
CA ASN A 63 -9.26 2.15 2.87
C ASN A 63 -9.49 0.85 3.66
N PHE A 64 -9.87 0.96 4.94
CA PHE A 64 -10.31 -0.17 5.75
C PHE A 64 -11.50 -0.89 5.10
N GLY A 65 -12.54 -0.15 4.68
CA GLY A 65 -13.70 -0.72 4.00
C GLY A 65 -13.31 -1.40 2.69
N LYS A 66 -12.49 -0.73 1.87
CA LYS A 66 -11.96 -1.27 0.61
C LYS A 66 -11.27 -2.63 0.79
N VAL A 67 -10.32 -2.75 1.73
CA VAL A 67 -9.60 -4.02 1.92
C VAL A 67 -10.47 -5.09 2.61
N THR A 68 -11.39 -4.69 3.48
CA THR A 68 -12.33 -5.62 4.15
C THR A 68 -13.26 -6.29 3.14
N LEU A 69 -13.78 -5.53 2.17
CA LEU A 69 -14.63 -6.06 1.10
C LEU A 69 -13.89 -6.99 0.13
N LEU A 70 -12.56 -7.05 0.19
CA LEU A 70 -11.73 -7.88 -0.69
C LEU A 70 -11.05 -9.04 0.05
N GLN A 71 -11.53 -9.40 1.25
CA GLN A 71 -10.94 -10.51 2.01
C GLN A 71 -11.09 -11.86 1.32
N ASP A 72 -12.23 -12.13 0.67
CA ASP A 72 -12.45 -13.39 -0.06
C ASP A 72 -11.44 -13.53 -1.21
N PHE A 73 -11.23 -12.45 -1.98
CA PHE A 73 -10.18 -12.39 -2.99
C PHE A 73 -8.81 -12.70 -2.40
N ALA A 74 -8.49 -12.15 -1.22
CA ALA A 74 -7.20 -12.38 -0.57
C ALA A 74 -7.00 -13.84 -0.19
N VAL A 75 -8.04 -14.52 0.28
CA VAL A 75 -8.01 -15.95 0.59
C VAL A 75 -7.81 -16.78 -0.67
N GLU A 76 -8.66 -16.57 -1.68
CA GLU A 76 -8.68 -17.38 -2.91
C GLU A 76 -7.38 -17.27 -3.72
N ASN A 77 -6.77 -16.09 -3.71
CA ASN A 77 -5.58 -15.79 -4.54
C ASN A 77 -4.28 -15.82 -3.73
N HIS A 78 -4.33 -16.24 -2.48
CA HIS A 78 -3.19 -16.18 -1.56
C HIS A 78 -2.54 -14.77 -1.57
N ALA A 79 -3.39 -13.75 -1.51
CA ALA A 79 -3.00 -12.35 -1.69
C ALA A 79 -2.93 -11.60 -0.35
N ARG A 80 -2.18 -10.50 -0.36
CA ARG A 80 -2.07 -9.56 0.75
C ARG A 80 -2.13 -8.14 0.21
N PHE A 81 -2.83 -7.25 0.91
CA PHE A 81 -2.84 -5.83 0.63
C PHE A 81 -1.69 -5.13 1.36
N ASP A 82 -0.70 -4.69 0.60
CA ASP A 82 0.41 -3.88 1.12
C ASP A 82 0.01 -2.40 1.06
N ILE A 83 -0.32 -1.84 2.22
CA ILE A 83 -0.69 -0.43 2.36
C ILE A 83 0.57 0.39 2.63
N LEU A 84 0.88 1.29 1.72
CA LEU A 84 2.09 2.11 1.78
C LEU A 84 1.73 3.51 2.24
N LEU A 85 2.15 3.87 3.45
CA LEU A 85 1.76 5.11 4.11
C LEU A 85 2.79 6.21 3.91
N ALA A 86 2.30 7.38 3.49
CA ALA A 86 3.06 8.63 3.60
C ALA A 86 2.51 9.44 4.77
N LYS A 87 3.42 9.90 5.64
CA LYS A 87 3.06 10.59 6.89
C LYS A 87 2.53 12.01 6.62
N PRO A 88 1.69 12.56 7.50
CA PRO A 88 1.38 13.98 7.45
C PRO A 88 2.63 14.81 7.73
N LYS A 89 2.87 15.88 6.97
CA LYS A 89 3.99 16.80 7.22
C LYS A 89 3.77 17.67 8.47
N ARG A 90 2.50 17.88 8.85
CA ARG A 90 2.12 18.73 9.99
C ARG A 90 2.13 17.91 11.28
N LYS A 91 2.98 18.29 12.24
CA LYS A 91 3.08 17.63 13.56
C LYS A 91 1.75 17.56 14.31
N ALA A 92 0.88 18.56 14.15
CA ALA A 92 -0.45 18.59 14.77
C ALA A 92 -1.37 17.42 14.34
N LEU A 93 -1.04 16.73 13.25
CA LEU A 93 -1.82 15.64 12.69
C LEU A 93 -1.31 14.24 13.08
N ILE A 94 -0.19 14.15 13.80
CA ILE A 94 0.45 12.87 14.16
C ILE A 94 -0.52 11.99 14.95
N LYS A 95 -1.22 12.54 15.94
CA LYS A 95 -2.20 11.77 16.74
C LYS A 95 -3.27 11.10 15.88
N SER A 96 -3.81 11.83 14.89
CA SER A 96 -4.82 11.27 13.97
C SER A 96 -4.21 10.29 12.97
N TYR A 97 -2.95 10.48 12.61
CA TYR A 97 -2.22 9.50 11.81
C TYR A 97 -2.03 8.18 12.58
N ASP A 98 -1.63 8.22 13.84
CA ASP A 98 -1.47 7.01 14.68
C ASP A 98 -2.79 6.26 14.81
N GLU A 99 -3.89 6.99 15.02
CA GLU A 99 -5.24 6.41 15.02
C GLU A 99 -5.61 5.79 13.67
N ALA A 100 -5.29 6.45 12.56
CA ALA A 100 -5.50 5.93 11.21
C ALA A 100 -4.70 4.65 10.95
N VAL A 101 -3.44 4.57 11.40
CA VAL A 101 -2.63 3.33 11.32
C VAL A 101 -3.33 2.21 12.08
N GLY A 102 -3.81 2.48 13.29
CA GLY A 102 -4.56 1.51 14.10
C GLY A 102 -5.92 1.08 13.52
N ILE A 103 -6.53 1.89 12.65
CA ILE A 103 -7.73 1.49 11.88
C ILE A 103 -7.32 0.56 10.74
N LEU A 104 -6.27 0.93 9.99
CA LEU A 104 -5.81 0.20 8.82
C LEU A 104 -5.20 -1.17 9.15
N SER A 105 -4.72 -1.37 10.39
CA SER A 105 -4.11 -2.63 10.81
C SER A 105 -5.11 -3.71 11.24
N ARG A 106 -6.41 -3.39 11.29
CA ARG A 106 -7.46 -4.30 11.79
C ARG A 106 -7.86 -5.41 10.81
N PRO A 107 -7.98 -5.17 9.48
CA PRO A 107 -8.38 -6.22 8.55
C PRO A 107 -7.31 -7.30 8.43
N ASN A 108 -7.74 -8.53 8.17
CA ASN A 108 -6.84 -9.62 7.81
C ASN A 108 -6.18 -9.35 6.44
N TYR A 109 -5.06 -10.03 6.19
CA TYR A 109 -4.32 -9.94 4.91
C TYR A 109 -3.89 -8.51 4.55
N VAL A 110 -3.65 -7.66 5.56
CA VAL A 110 -3.09 -6.33 5.39
C VAL A 110 -1.69 -6.27 5.98
N LYS A 111 -0.79 -5.59 5.28
CA LYS A 111 0.50 -5.20 5.84
C LYS A 111 0.74 -3.72 5.60
N ILE A 112 1.07 -3.01 6.66
CA ILE A 112 1.36 -1.59 6.61
C ILE A 112 2.87 -1.40 6.46
N TRP A 113 3.24 -0.52 5.53
CA TRP A 113 4.61 -0.06 5.33
C TRP A 113 4.62 1.45 5.44
N GLU A 114 5.27 1.96 6.49
CA GLU A 114 5.47 3.39 6.66
C GLU A 114 6.62 3.89 5.77
N GLU A 115 6.63 5.19 5.50
CA GLU A 115 7.56 5.85 4.59
C GLU A 115 9.03 5.51 4.86
N GLU A 116 9.42 5.44 6.14
CA GLU A 116 10.79 5.14 6.56
C GLU A 116 11.23 3.71 6.22
N ARG A 117 10.29 2.81 5.96
CA ARG A 117 10.53 1.40 5.63
C ARG A 117 10.30 1.07 4.16
N ILE A 118 10.10 2.10 3.32
CA ILE A 118 9.91 1.90 1.88
C ILE A 118 11.15 1.27 1.25
N ASP A 119 12.35 1.56 1.74
CA ASP A 119 13.59 0.99 1.21
C ASP A 119 13.62 -0.53 1.44
N GLU A 120 13.20 -0.99 2.63
CA GLU A 120 13.01 -2.41 2.91
C GLU A 120 11.98 -3.05 1.98
N TYR A 121 10.89 -2.33 1.70
CA TYR A 121 9.86 -2.80 0.78
C TYR A 121 10.38 -2.98 -0.64
N ALA A 122 11.11 -1.98 -1.15
CA ALA A 122 11.69 -1.99 -2.48
C ALA A 122 12.70 -3.14 -2.65
N ILE A 123 13.54 -3.39 -1.65
CA ILE A 123 14.48 -4.52 -1.66
C ILE A 123 13.72 -5.85 -1.79
N LYS A 124 12.64 -6.05 -1.02
CA LYS A 124 11.86 -7.30 -1.11
C LYS A 124 11.19 -7.50 -2.46
N THR A 125 10.70 -6.42 -3.06
CA THR A 125 10.16 -6.46 -4.43
C THR A 125 11.27 -6.78 -5.44
N LEU A 126 12.47 -6.24 -5.26
CA LEU A 126 13.62 -6.52 -6.13
C LEU A 126 14.08 -7.98 -6.03
N GLU A 127 14.20 -8.51 -4.81
CA GLU A 127 14.58 -9.90 -4.56
C GLU A 127 13.62 -10.87 -5.26
N SER A 128 12.31 -10.60 -5.22
CA SER A 128 11.33 -11.46 -5.89
C SER A 128 11.41 -11.39 -7.42
N ILE A 129 11.82 -10.25 -7.96
CA ILE A 129 12.00 -10.09 -9.41
C ILE A 129 13.24 -10.85 -9.86
N ALA A 130 14.32 -10.82 -9.08
CA ALA A 130 15.60 -11.46 -9.40
C ALA A 130 15.61 -12.99 -9.23
N SER A 131 14.75 -13.54 -8.37
CA SER A 131 14.66 -15.00 -8.08
C SER A 131 13.82 -15.78 -9.08
#